data_AF-A0A7Y5QXI0-F1
#
_entry.id   AF-A0A7Y5QXI0-F1
#
_cell.length_a   1.000
_cell.length_b   1.000
_cell.length_c   1.000
_cell.angle_alpha   90.00
_cell.angle_beta   90.00
_cell.angle_gamma   90.00
#
_symmetry.space_group_name_H-M   'P 1'
#
loop_
_entity.id
_entity.type
_entity.pdbx_description
1 polymer ?
#
loop_
_entity_poly.entity_id
_entity_poly.type
_entity_poly.pdbx_seq_one_letter_code
_entity_poly.pdbx_strand_id
1 'polypeptide(L)' 'MATTWQPTTLVQCVSIRPWLTYPGCDEPGGCHDLTLGRIYSLLGIEADGAFYRIVDDSGDDYLYPASHFREV' A
#
# COMPACT_ATOMS: atom_id res chain seq x y z
N MET A 1 22.53 12.05 -16.76
CA MET A 1 22.50 10.89 -15.85
C MET A 1 21.10 10.31 -15.92
N ALA A 2 20.92 9.19 -16.63
CA ALA A 2 19.61 8.56 -16.74
C ALA A 2 19.42 7.67 -15.52
N THR A 3 18.58 8.11 -14.58
CA THR A 3 18.09 7.26 -13.50
C THR A 3 17.31 6.14 -14.18
N THR A 4 17.90 4.96 -14.29
CA THR A 4 17.20 3.75 -14.73
C THR A 4 16.15 3.48 -13.67
N TRP A 5 14.90 3.79 -14.00
CA TRP A 5 13.75 3.42 -13.21
C TRP A 5 13.71 1.89 -13.21
N GLN A 6 13.99 1.31 -12.05
CA GLN A 6 13.77 -0.11 -11.81
C GLN A 6 12.30 -0.43 -12.09
N PRO A 7 11.96 -1.66 -12.52
CA PRO A 7 10.56 -2.02 -12.78
C PRO A 7 9.75 -1.71 -11.52
N THR A 8 8.92 -0.68 -11.60
CA THR A 8 7.96 -0.36 -10.55
C THR A 8 7.05 -1.57 -10.48
N THR A 9 7.21 -2.37 -9.44
CA THR A 9 6.33 -3.51 -9.22
C THR A 9 4.94 -2.92 -9.00
N LEU A 10 4.00 -3.30 -9.85
CA LEU A 10 2.63 -2.79 -9.77
C LEU A 10 1.83 -3.78 -8.94
N VAL A 11 1.01 -3.24 -8.04
CA VAL A 11 0.17 -4.05 -7.16
C VAL A 11 -1.25 -3.53 -7.19
N GLN A 12 -2.21 -4.43 -7.37
CA GLN A 12 -3.64 -4.10 -7.32
C GLN A 12 -4.14 -4.19 -5.88
N CYS A 13 -4.83 -3.15 -5.41
CA CYS A 13 -5.55 -3.19 -4.15
C CYS A 13 -6.73 -4.17 -4.26
N VAL A 14 -6.70 -5.25 -3.49
CA VAL A 14 -7.74 -6.29 -3.44
C VAL A 14 -8.51 -6.27 -2.12
N SER A 15 -8.06 -5.49 -1.12
CA SER A 15 -8.76 -5.31 0.14
C SER A 15 -8.60 -3.89 0.67
N ILE A 16 -9.72 -3.29 1.05
CA ILE A 16 -9.75 -2.03 1.80
C ILE A 16 -10.18 -2.21 3.26
N ARG A 17 -10.02 -3.44 3.77
CA ARG A 17 -10.36 -3.72 5.16
C ARG A 17 -9.42 -2.91 6.05
N PRO A 18 -9.91 -2.33 7.14
CA PRO A 18 -9.01 -1.70 8.09
C PRO A 18 -8.14 -2.76 8.75
N TRP A 19 -6.85 -2.50 8.79
CA TRP A 19 -5.84 -3.39 9.40
C TRP A 19 -5.21 -2.78 10.65
N LEU A 20 -5.50 -1.50 10.91
CA LEU A 20 -4.93 -0.75 12.01
C LEU A 20 -6.05 -0.13 12.84
N THR A 21 -6.15 -0.53 14.10
CA THR A 21 -7.06 0.05 15.07
C THR A 21 -6.22 0.72 16.15
N TYR A 22 -6.35 2.04 16.28
CA TYR A 22 -5.67 2.78 17.32
C TYR A 22 -6.57 2.87 18.56
N PRO A 23 -6.08 2.55 19.78
CA PRO A 23 -6.88 2.70 20.98
C PRO A 23 -7.25 4.17 21.18
N GLY A 24 -8.55 4.47 21.19
CA GLY A 24 -9.08 5.83 21.30
C GLY A 24 -9.42 6.53 19.98
N CYS A 25 -9.19 5.87 18.84
CA CYS A 25 -9.74 6.30 17.54
C CYS A 25 -10.90 5.37 17.18
N ASP A 26 -12.12 5.93 17.11
CA ASP A 26 -13.33 5.18 16.73
C ASP A 26 -13.33 4.84 15.22
N GLU A 27 -12.48 5.52 14.44
CA GLU A 27 -12.37 5.34 13.01
C GLU A 27 -11.34 4.25 12.65
N PRO A 28 -11.74 3.23 11.87
CA PRO A 28 -10.81 2.23 11.36
C PRO A 28 -9.72 2.87 10.50
N GLY A 29 -8.47 2.76 10.93
CA GLY A 29 -7.31 3.40 10.30
C GLY A 29 -6.65 2.55 9.22
N GLY A 30 -5.78 3.19 8.43
CA GLY A 30 -4.82 2.51 7.55
C GLY A 30 -5.35 2.12 6.17
N CYS A 31 -6.51 2.62 5.73
CA CYS A 31 -7.02 2.32 4.38
C CYS A 31 -7.85 3.43 3.73
N HIS A 32 -7.89 4.63 4.31
CA HIS A 32 -8.75 5.71 3.81
C HIS A 32 -8.37 6.17 2.41
N ASP A 33 -7.08 6.15 2.08
CA ASP A 33 -6.54 6.64 0.81
C ASP A 33 -6.34 5.52 -0.23
N LEU A 34 -6.87 4.32 0.05
CA LEU A 34 -6.83 3.18 -0.87
C LEU A 34 -8.19 2.94 -1.54
N THR A 35 -8.13 2.77 -2.86
CA THR A 35 -9.28 2.49 -3.72
C THR A 35 -9.24 1.03 -4.16
N LEU A 36 -10.28 0.28 -3.79
CA LEU A 36 -10.41 -1.13 -4.16
C LEU A 36 -10.39 -1.33 -5.69
N GLY A 37 -9.56 -2.26 -6.14
CA GLY A 37 -9.37 -2.59 -7.56
C GLY A 37 -8.38 -1.69 -8.30
N ARG A 38 -7.91 -0.60 -7.68
CA ARG A 38 -6.91 0.29 -8.28
C ARG A 38 -5.50 -0.32 -8.21
N ILE A 39 -4.69 -0.01 -9.22
CA ILE A 39 -3.29 -0.40 -9.29
C ILE A 39 -2.44 0.74 -8.72
N TYR A 40 -1.52 0.37 -7.83
CA TYR A 40 -0.59 1.27 -7.19
C TYR A 40 0.85 0.85 -7.43
N SER A 41 1.78 1.79 -7.27
CA SER A 41 3.22 1.55 -7.40
C SER A 41 3.80 1.06 -6.07
N LEU A 42 4.39 -0.13 -6.07
CA LEU A 42 5.16 -0.66 -4.95
C LEU A 42 6.58 -0.08 -5.00
N LEU A 43 6.94 0.66 -3.96
CA LEU A 43 8.29 1.22 -3.79
C LEU A 43 9.23 0.23 -3.08
N GLY A 44 8.68 -0.64 -2.24
CA GLY A 44 9.47 -1.61 -1.49
C GLY A 44 8.64 -2.56 -0.64
N ILE A 45 9.30 -3.60 -0.15
CA ILE A 45 8.72 -4.62 0.73
C ILE A 45 9.49 -4.55 2.05
N GLU A 46 8.77 -4.41 3.15
CA GLU A 46 9.31 -4.28 4.50
C GLU A 46 8.80 -5.40 5.43
N ALA A 47 9.45 -5.54 6.58
CA ALA A 47 9.17 -6.55 7.61
C ALA A 47 8.99 -7.98 7.04
N ASP A 48 10.00 -8.45 6.30
CA ASP A 48 10.05 -9.81 5.76
C ASP A 48 8.87 -10.18 4.85
N GLY A 49 8.34 -9.21 4.09
CA GLY A 49 7.19 -9.47 3.20
C GLY A 49 5.83 -9.19 3.82
N ALA A 50 5.76 -8.78 5.08
CA ALA A 50 4.49 -8.49 5.73
C ALA A 50 3.88 -7.15 5.27
N PHE A 51 4.71 -6.16 4.93
CA PHE A 51 4.24 -4.83 4.53
C PHE A 51 4.80 -4.39 3.19
N TYR A 52 3.93 -3.77 2.40
CA TYR A 52 4.22 -3.15 1.13
C TYR A 52 4.21 -1.64 1.29
N ARG A 53 5.29 -1.00 0.84
CA ARG A 53 5.42 0.46 0.80
C ARG A 53 4.88 0.95 -0.54
N ILE A 54 3.73 1.61 -0.51
CA ILE A 54 2.95 1.95 -1.69
C ILE A 54 2.65 3.44 -1.68
N VAL A 55 2.66 4.04 -2.87
CA VAL A 55 2.16 5.41 -3.08
C VAL A 55 0.64 5.33 -3.28
N ASP A 56 -0.15 5.84 -2.33
CA ASP A 56 -1.62 5.79 -2.37
C ASP A 56 -2.24 7.01 -3.09
N ASP A 57 -3.56 7.23 -2.96
CA ASP A 57 -4.25 8.34 -3.65
C ASP A 57 -3.82 9.73 -3.17
N SER A 58 -3.26 9.86 -1.96
CA SER A 58 -2.66 11.11 -1.49
C SER A 58 -1.40 11.49 -2.28
N GLY A 59 -0.75 10.52 -2.93
CA GLY A 59 0.54 10.71 -3.58
C GLY A 59 1.74 10.60 -2.63
N ASP A 60 1.48 10.31 -1.36
CA ASP A 60 2.47 10.00 -0.32
C ASP A 60 2.73 8.48 -0.26
N ASP A 61 3.89 8.11 0.24
CA ASP A 61 4.24 6.70 0.47
C ASP A 61 3.86 6.24 1.90
N TYR A 62 3.09 5.16 1.97
CA TYR A 62 2.66 4.54 3.23
C TYR A 62 2.88 3.03 3.21
N LEU A 63 2.97 2.46 4.41
CA LEU A 63 3.06 1.02 4.62
C LEU A 63 1.68 0.43 4.80
N TYR A 64 1.37 -0.57 3.97
CA TYR A 64 0.14 -1.32 4.02
C TYR A 64 0.44 -2.82 4.07
N PRO A 65 -0.43 -3.65 4.67
CA PRO A 65 -0.21 -5.09 4.74
C PRO A 65 -0.21 -5.69 3.33
N ALA A 66 0.78 -6.53 3.03
CA ALA A 66 0.92 -7.19 1.72
C ALA A 66 -0.36 -7.96 1.32
N SER A 67 -1.10 -8.49 2.30
CA SER A 67 -2.37 -9.20 2.08
C SER A 67 -3.48 -8.36 1.45
N HIS A 68 -3.37 -7.03 1.47
CA HIS A 68 -4.35 -6.15 0.81
C HIS A 68 -4.08 -5.97 -0.68
N PHE A 69 -2.97 -6.49 -1.18
CA PHE A 69 -2.55 -6.29 -2.55
C PHE A 69 -2.27 -7.61 -3.26
N ARG A 70 -2.35 -7.54 -4.58
CA ARG A 70 -1.98 -8.61 -5.49
C ARG A 70 -1.04 -8.06 -6.54
N GLU A 71 0.10 -8.72 -6.74
CA GLU A 71 1.01 -8.40 -7.84
C GLU A 71 0.33 -8.64 -9.20
N VAL A 72 0.52 -7.70 -10.13
CA VAL A 72 -0.05 -7.73 -11.49
C VAL A 72 1.01 -7.85 -12.57
#